data_AF-A0A8J6JBN2-F1
#
_entry.id   AF-A0A8J6JBN2-F1
#
_cell.length_a   1.000
_cell.length_b   1.000
_cell.length_c   1.000
_cell.angle_alpha   90.00
_cell.angle_beta   90.00
_cell.angle_gamma   90.00
#
_symmetry.space_group_name_H-M   'P 1'
#
loop_
_entity.id
_entity.type
_entity.pdbx_description
1 polymer ?
#
loop_
_entity_poly.entity_id
_entity_poly.type
_entity_poly.pdbx_seq_one_letter_code
_entity_poly.pdbx_strand_id
1 'polypeptide(L)'
;ETLPGFTATVWYGLQVPRGTPGAAVERLNQVSNALLAEPAVVARLAGIGVSAMGGTAAEFTRFIAAEAAQWRAVIRDAGITAQ
;
A
#
# COMPACT_ATOMS: atom_id res chain seq x y z
N GLU A 1 6.21 -20.29 1.24
CA GLU A 1 5.22 -21.21 1.84
C GLU A 1 4.01 -20.37 2.21
N THR A 2 2.82 -20.63 1.65
CA THR A 2 1.60 -19.88 1.97
C THR A 2 0.63 -20.84 2.65
N LEU A 3 0.17 -20.49 3.85
CA LEU A 3 -0.96 -21.17 4.47
C LEU A 3 -2.24 -20.67 3.77
N PRO A 4 -3.17 -21.55 3.37
CA PRO A 4 -4.43 -21.12 2.77
C PRO A 4 -5.17 -20.12 3.67
N GLY A 5 -5.51 -18.96 3.12
CA GLY A 5 -6.16 -17.86 3.86
C GLY A 5 -5.23 -16.99 4.72
N PHE A 6 -3.93 -17.30 4.79
CA PHE A 6 -2.94 -16.49 5.50
C PHE A 6 -2.23 -15.55 4.53
N THR A 7 -2.36 -14.25 4.73
CA THR A 7 -1.62 -13.24 3.98
C THR A 7 -1.16 -12.16 4.94
N ALA A 8 0.16 -12.09 5.14
CA ALA A 8 0.83 -11.04 5.89
C ALA A 8 1.96 -10.50 5.00
N THR A 9 1.64 -9.49 4.19
CA THR A 9 2.60 -8.87 3.27
C THR A 9 2.83 -7.43 3.71
N VAL A 10 4.09 -7.03 3.83
CA VAL A 10 4.45 -5.63 4.07
C VAL A 10 4.23 -4.85 2.78
N TRP A 11 3.56 -3.71 2.89
CA TRP A 11 3.31 -2.81 1.77
C TRP A 11 3.86 -1.42 2.06
N TYR A 12 4.11 -0.68 0.99
CA TYR A 12 4.55 0.70 1.02
C TYR A 12 3.64 1.53 0.13
N GLY A 13 3.47 2.81 0.45
CA GLY A 13 2.73 3.72 -0.40
C GLY A 13 2.92 5.18 -0.01
N LEU A 14 2.39 6.07 -0.84
CA LEU A 14 2.46 7.50 -0.66
C LEU A 14 1.16 8.02 -0.06
N GLN A 15 1.28 8.87 0.95
CA GLN A 15 0.17 9.58 1.58
C GLN A 15 0.44 11.08 1.55
N VAL A 16 -0.63 11.87 1.60
CA VAL A 16 -0.57 13.33 1.63
C VAL A 16 -1.38 13.86 2.82
N PRO A 17 -1.10 15.09 3.30
CA PRO A 17 -1.88 15.70 4.36
C PRO A 17 -3.38 15.80 4.04
N ARG A 18 -4.22 15.76 5.08
CA ARG A 18 -5.65 16.00 4.92
C ARG A 18 -5.87 17.40 4.34
N GLY A 19 -6.69 17.50 3.30
CA GLY A 19 -7.02 18.76 2.64
C GLY A 19 -6.10 19.13 1.46
N THR A 20 -5.16 18.27 1.08
CA THR A 20 -4.44 18.43 -0.20
C THR A 20 -5.44 18.52 -1.36
N PRO A 21 -5.33 19.51 -2.27
CA PRO A 21 -6.24 19.66 -3.40
C PRO A 21 -6.29 18.40 -4.28
N GLY A 22 -7.49 18.01 -4.71
CA GLY A 22 -7.71 16.80 -5.52
C GLY A 22 -6.85 16.74 -6.78
N ALA A 23 -6.71 17.87 -7.50
CA ALA A 23 -5.87 17.94 -8.69
C ALA A 23 -4.38 17.64 -8.41
N ALA A 24 -3.86 18.01 -7.24
CA ALA A 24 -2.49 17.67 -6.85
C ALA A 24 -2.34 16.18 -6.52
N VAL A 25 -3.36 15.59 -5.89
CA VAL A 25 -3.42 14.14 -5.63
C VAL A 25 -3.45 13.35 -6.94
N GLU A 26 -4.30 13.77 -7.88
CA GLU A 26 -4.41 13.15 -9.21
C GLU A 26 -3.09 13.23 -9.98
N ARG A 27 -2.46 14.41 -10.00
CA ARG A 27 -1.16 14.61 -10.65
C ARG A 27 -0.09 13.68 -10.05
N LEU A 28 -0.02 13.58 -8.72
CA LEU A 28 0.93 12.71 -8.04
C LEU A 28 0.67 11.25 -8.38
N ASN A 29 -0.59 10.80 -8.30
CA ASN A 29 -0.96 9.42 -8.63
C ASN A 29 -0.59 9.05 -10.07
N GLN A 30 -0.85 9.94 -11.04
CA GLN A 30 -0.48 9.73 -12.44
C GLN A 30 1.03 9.55 -12.62
N VAL A 31 1.84 10.44 -12.02
CA VAL A 31 3.30 10.35 -12.11
C VAL A 31 3.83 9.09 -11.42
N SER A 32 3.29 8.74 -10.25
CA SER A 32 3.68 7.50 -9.55
C SER A 32 3.36 6.26 -10.39
N ASN A 33 2.18 6.18 -11.00
CA ASN A 33 1.81 5.07 -11.87
C ASN A 33 2.71 4.97 -13.09
N ALA A 34 3.08 6.10 -13.70
CA ALA A 34 4.01 6.12 -14.83
C ALA A 34 5.39 5.57 -14.43
N LEU A 35 5.93 6.02 -13.29
CA LEU A 35 7.22 5.54 -12.77
C LEU A 35 7.18 4.04 -12.44
N LEU A 36 6.08 3.56 -11.86
CA LEU A 36 5.91 2.14 -11.52
C LEU A 36 5.74 1.24 -12.76
N ALA A 37 5.52 1.82 -13.95
CA ALA A 37 5.52 1.10 -15.22
C ALA A 37 6.90 1.09 -15.91
N GLU A 38 7.87 1.88 -15.44
CA GLU A 38 9.20 1.92 -16.03
C GLU A 38 9.99 0.64 -15.71
N PRO A 39 10.53 -0.09 -16.71
CA PRO A 39 11.21 -1.36 -16.48
C PRO A 39 12.38 -1.27 -15.50
N ALA A 40 13.14 -0.15 -15.53
CA ALA A 40 14.25 0.07 -14.61
C ALA A 40 13.79 0.20 -13.15
N VAL A 41 12.64 0.85 -12.91
CA VAL A 41 12.05 1.00 -11.58
C VAL A 41 11.52 -0.35 -11.09
N VAL A 42 10.77 -1.06 -11.93
CA VAL A 42 10.25 -2.40 -11.61
C VAL A 42 11.39 -3.36 -11.28
N ALA A 43 12.45 -3.39 -12.09
CA ALA A 43 13.61 -4.24 -11.85
C ALA A 43 14.31 -3.90 -10.54
N ARG A 44 14.45 -2.61 -10.21
CA ARG A 44 15.07 -2.18 -8.95
C ARG A 44 14.23 -2.58 -7.73
N LEU A 45 12.91 -2.41 -7.79
CA LEU A 45 12.00 -2.82 -6.72
C LEU A 45 12.01 -4.35 -6.55
N ALA A 46 11.93 -5.09 -7.65
CA ALA A 46 12.01 -6.55 -7.63
C ALA A 46 13.35 -7.04 -7.04
N GLY A 47 14.45 -6.35 -7.34
CA GLY A 47 15.78 -6.64 -6.78
C GLY A 47 15.87 -6.50 -5.26
N ILE A 48 14.93 -5.79 -4.62
CA ILE A 48 14.80 -5.68 -3.16
C ILE A 48 13.57 -6.41 -2.62
N GLY A 49 12.95 -7.28 -3.42
CA GLY A 49 11.78 -8.08 -3.01
C GLY A 49 10.46 -7.32 -2.97
N VAL A 50 10.39 -6.12 -3.57
CA VAL A 50 9.17 -5.30 -3.64
C VAL A 50 8.54 -5.46 -5.01
N SER A 51 7.25 -5.81 -5.04
CA SER A 51 6.47 -5.80 -6.27
C SER A 51 5.89 -4.41 -6.51
N ALA A 52 6.06 -3.87 -7.72
CA ALA A 52 5.45 -2.61 -8.11
C ALA A 52 3.92 -2.76 -8.21
N MET A 53 3.18 -1.94 -7.48
CA MET A 53 1.72 -1.92 -7.51
C MET A 53 1.24 -0.49 -7.75
N GLY A 54 0.62 -0.28 -8.90
CA GLY A 54 -0.10 0.96 -9.22
C GLY A 54 -1.57 0.91 -8.81
N GLY A 55 -2.34 1.87 -9.32
CA GLY A 55 -3.78 1.95 -9.11
C GLY A 55 -4.23 3.38 -8.83
N THR A 56 -5.49 3.53 -8.44
CA THR A 56 -6.09 4.83 -8.10
C THR A 56 -5.90 5.16 -6.62
N ALA A 57 -5.90 6.46 -6.28
CA ALA A 57 -5.87 6.90 -4.87
C ALA A 57 -7.08 6.37 -4.06
N ALA A 58 -8.24 6.20 -4.71
CA ALA A 58 -9.44 5.65 -4.09
C ALA A 58 -9.29 4.15 -3.76
N GLU A 59 -8.70 3.36 -4.67
CA GLU A 59 -8.37 1.96 -4.40
C GLU A 59 -7.40 1.82 -3.24
N PHE A 60 -6.35 2.65 -3.22
CA PHE A 60 -5.37 2.62 -2.14
C PHE A 60 -5.99 3.01 -0.78
N THR A 61 -6.93 3.96 -0.78
CA THR A 61 -7.70 4.33 0.42
C THR A 61 -8.52 3.14 0.95
N ARG A 62 -9.19 2.39 0.06
CA ARG A 62 -9.94 1.18 0.43
C ARG A 62 -9.03 0.08 0.97
N PHE A 63 -7.88 -0.10 0.33
CA PHE A 63 -6.87 -1.08 0.77
C PHE A 63 -6.38 -0.79 2.19
N ILE A 64 -5.99 0.45 2.49
CA ILE A 64 -5.56 0.85 3.85
C ILE A 64 -6.67 0.58 4.88
N ALA A 65 -7.93 0.86 4.54
CA ALA A 65 -9.05 0.62 5.45
C ALA A 65 -9.25 -0.88 5.74
N ALA A 66 -9.10 -1.73 4.72
CA ALA A 66 -9.18 -3.18 4.85
C ALA A 66 -8.03 -3.74 5.69
N GLU A 67 -6.79 -3.31 5.41
CA GLU A 67 -5.61 -3.68 6.19
C GLU A 67 -5.76 -3.28 7.66
N ALA A 68 -6.18 -2.05 7.92
CA ALA A 68 -6.42 -1.58 9.28
C ALA A 68 -7.51 -2.39 10.00
N ALA A 69 -8.57 -2.81 9.31
CA ALA A 69 -9.61 -3.66 9.88
C ALA A 69 -9.09 -5.06 10.22
N GLN A 70 -8.32 -5.68 9.31
CA GLN A 70 -7.69 -6.98 9.54
C GLN A 70 -6.75 -6.93 10.74
N TRP A 71 -5.81 -5.99 10.77
CA TRP A 71 -4.82 -5.92 11.83
C TRP A 71 -5.43 -5.53 13.18
N ARG A 72 -6.49 -4.71 13.21
CA ARG A 72 -7.25 -4.47 14.46
C ARG A 72 -7.85 -5.74 15.04
N ALA A 73 -8.38 -6.63 14.20
CA ALA A 73 -8.91 -7.91 14.67
C ALA A 73 -7.79 -8.78 15.28
N VAL A 74 -6.66 -8.92 14.58
CA VAL A 74 -5.50 -9.67 15.07
C VAL A 74 -5.00 -9.13 16.40
N ILE A 75 -4.80 -7.80 16.52
CA ILE A 75 -4.33 -7.15 17.74
C ILE A 75 -5.26 -7.45 18.91
N ARG A 76 -6.57 -7.30 18.72
CA ARG A 76 -7.57 -7.54 19.76
C ARG A 76 -7.58 -9.01 20.18
N ASP A 77 -7.64 -9.93 19.22
CA ASP A 77 -7.80 -11.36 19.49
C ASP A 77 -6.55 -11.96 20.15
N ALA A 78 -5.36 -11.39 19.87
CA ALA A 78 -4.09 -11.78 20.47
C ALA A 78 -3.73 -10.99 21.75
N GLY A 79 -4.54 -10.01 22.17
CA GLY A 79 -4.26 -9.19 23.36
C GLY A 79 -2.98 -8.34 23.25
N ILE A 80 -2.60 -7.93 22.04
CA ILE A 80 -1.37 -7.17 21.79
C ILE A 80 -1.58 -5.70 22.16
N THR A 81 -0.63 -5.10 22.86
CA THR A 81 -0.60 -3.65 23.14
C THR A 81 0.62 -3.01 22.52
N ALA A 82 0.52 -1.73 22.14
CA ALA A 82 1.70 -0.92 21.90
C ALA A 82 2.52 -0.80 23.20
N GLN A 83 3.83 -0.66 23.07
CA GLN A 83 4.73 -0.38 24.19
C GLN A 83 4.58 1.06 24.69
#